data_AF-A0A3M5G250-F1
#
_entry.id   AF-A0A3M5G250-F1
#
_cell.length_a   1.000
_cell.length_b   1.000
_cell.length_c   1.000
_cell.angle_alpha   90.00
_cell.angle_beta   90.00
_cell.angle_gamma   90.00
#
_symmetry.space_group_name_H-M   'P 1'
#
loop_
_entity.id
_entity.type
_entity.pdbx_description
1 polymer ?
#
loop_
_entity_poly.entity_id
_entity_poly.type
_entity_poly.pdbx_seq_one_letter_code
_entity_poly.pdbx_strand_id
1 'polypeptide(L)'
;MTLHYVPIINLAPYFSGEPDGKAAVAQAVNQACKDIGFLVITEHQIPKELIDKVSGLTRQFFDLPLAEKRKVDRPSPEMVRGYSAIAEESLSYSLEESAPGDLKESFSIGPSNVPNEDYYHNAEAGSHFAPNVWPAEALLPGFKEAYQAYFEAMSELAQSLMRLFALGKV
;
A
#
# COMPACT_ATOMS: atom_id res chain seq x y z
N MET A 1 1.27 -24.74 18.61
CA MET A 1 0.44 -24.02 19.58
C MET A 1 -0.21 -22.87 18.84
N THR A 2 -1.50 -22.66 19.03
CA THR A 2 -2.25 -21.56 18.37
C THR A 2 -1.84 -20.21 18.95
N LEU A 3 -1.64 -19.21 18.10
CA LEU A 3 -1.33 -17.85 18.52
C LEU A 3 -2.58 -17.12 19.03
N HIS A 4 -2.41 -16.32 20.09
CA HIS A 4 -3.46 -15.47 20.69
C HIS A 4 -3.12 -13.98 20.71
N TYR A 5 -2.04 -13.60 20.03
CA TYR A 5 -1.56 -12.21 19.90
C TYR A 5 -0.95 -12.02 18.51
N VAL A 6 -1.03 -10.80 17.98
CA VAL A 6 -0.42 -10.48 16.68
C VAL A 6 1.12 -10.56 16.82
N PRO A 7 1.80 -11.50 16.13
CA PRO A 7 3.23 -11.67 16.28
C PRO A 7 4.01 -10.55 15.58
N ILE A 8 5.16 -10.19 16.16
CA ILE A 8 6.17 -9.37 15.51
C ILE A 8 7.22 -10.30 14.90
N ILE A 9 7.38 -10.27 13.59
CA ILE A 9 8.25 -11.16 12.83
C ILE A 9 9.41 -10.36 12.24
N ASN A 10 10.64 -10.70 12.65
CA ASN A 10 11.86 -10.11 12.12
C ASN A 10 12.21 -10.75 10.76
N LEU A 11 12.30 -9.94 9.70
CA LEU A 11 12.64 -10.40 8.36
C LEU A 11 14.15 -10.43 8.05
N ALA A 12 15.02 -9.94 8.94
CA ALA A 12 16.47 -9.94 8.70
C ALA A 12 17.04 -11.33 8.32
N PRO A 13 16.64 -12.46 8.96
CA PRO A 13 17.12 -13.79 8.57
C PRO A 13 16.66 -14.23 7.17
N TYR A 14 15.55 -13.68 6.66
CA TYR A 14 15.12 -13.94 5.29
C TYR A 14 16.02 -13.18 4.30
N PHE A 15 16.39 -11.93 4.62
CA PHE A 15 17.22 -11.09 3.77
C PHE A 15 18.73 -11.42 3.84
N SER A 16 19.20 -12.10 4.89
CA SER A 16 20.61 -12.55 4.98
C SER A 16 20.95 -13.65 3.96
N GLY A 17 19.95 -14.32 3.39
CA GLY A 17 20.13 -15.41 2.42
C GLY A 17 20.50 -16.76 3.05
N GLU A 18 20.56 -16.86 4.37
CA GLU A 18 20.83 -18.12 5.06
C GLU A 18 19.61 -19.08 4.93
N PRO A 19 19.82 -20.33 4.46
CA PRO A 19 18.71 -21.28 4.24
C PRO A 19 17.83 -21.50 5.47
N ASP A 20 18.45 -21.60 6.65
CA ASP A 20 17.75 -21.82 7.92
C ASP A 20 16.96 -20.58 8.34
N GLY A 21 17.51 -19.38 8.10
CA GLY A 21 16.82 -18.10 8.35
C GLY A 21 15.57 -17.95 7.50
N LYS A 22 15.66 -18.29 6.21
CA LYS A 22 14.52 -18.26 5.28
C LYS A 22 13.40 -19.20 5.72
N ALA A 23 13.73 -20.44 6.08
CA ALA A 23 12.76 -21.43 6.51
C ALA A 23 12.08 -21.05 7.84
N ALA A 24 12.84 -20.53 8.80
CA ALA A 24 12.31 -20.07 10.09
C ALA A 24 11.31 -18.91 9.93
N VAL A 25 11.65 -17.90 9.12
CA VAL A 25 10.75 -16.78 8.86
C VAL A 25 9.49 -17.24 8.14
N ALA A 26 9.62 -18.11 7.12
CA ALA A 26 8.46 -18.66 6.41
C ALA A 26 7.52 -19.45 7.33
N GLN A 27 8.07 -20.23 8.26
CA GLN A 27 7.27 -20.96 9.24
C GLN A 27 6.53 -20.02 10.20
N ALA A 28 7.18 -18.96 10.69
CA ALA A 28 6.55 -17.97 11.56
C ALA A 28 5.41 -17.23 10.85
N VAL A 29 5.64 -16.80 9.61
CA VAL A 29 4.64 -16.13 8.77
C VAL A 29 3.45 -17.05 8.51
N ASN A 30 3.70 -18.31 8.12
CA ASN A 30 2.66 -19.31 7.89
C ASN A 30 1.80 -19.55 9.14
N GLN A 31 2.42 -19.65 10.32
CA GLN A 31 1.69 -19.81 11.58
C GLN A 31 0.79 -18.60 11.88
N ALA A 32 1.31 -17.37 11.68
CA ALA A 32 0.53 -16.14 11.86
C ALA A 32 -0.69 -16.09 10.93
N CYS A 33 -0.50 -16.45 9.66
CA CYS A 33 -1.58 -16.52 8.67
C CYS A 33 -2.64 -17.58 9.01
N LYS A 34 -2.23 -18.77 9.48
CA LYS A 34 -3.15 -19.86 9.82
C LYS A 34 -3.96 -19.58 11.09
N ASP A 35 -3.36 -18.97 12.10
CA ASP A 35 -4.00 -18.83 13.41
C ASP A 35 -4.80 -17.54 13.55
N ILE A 36 -4.24 -16.40 13.13
CA ILE A 36 -4.79 -15.06 13.40
C ILE A 36 -5.14 -14.33 12.11
N GLY A 37 -4.39 -14.55 11.03
CA GLY A 37 -4.51 -13.80 9.79
C GLY A 37 -3.81 -12.42 9.81
N PHE A 38 -3.13 -12.06 10.90
CA PHE A 38 -2.41 -10.80 11.05
C PHE A 38 -1.00 -11.01 11.60
N LEU A 39 -0.07 -10.13 11.20
CA LEU A 39 1.31 -10.08 11.67
C LEU A 39 1.84 -8.64 11.58
N VAL A 40 2.85 -8.33 12.38
CA VAL A 40 3.70 -7.13 12.25
C VAL A 40 5.08 -7.59 11.78
N ILE A 41 5.73 -6.86 10.88
CA ILE A 41 7.06 -7.17 10.39
C ILE A 41 8.08 -6.09 10.78
N THR A 42 9.32 -6.50 11.06
CA THR A 42 10.47 -5.62 11.28
C THR A 42 11.63 -6.00 10.37
N GLU A 43 12.64 -5.14 10.25
CA GLU A 43 13.80 -5.35 9.36
C GLU A 43 13.41 -5.59 7.89
N HIS A 44 12.33 -4.95 7.44
CA HIS A 44 11.73 -5.10 6.12
C HIS A 44 12.47 -4.36 4.98
N GLN A 45 13.65 -3.80 5.26
CA GLN A 45 14.54 -3.12 4.30
C GLN A 45 14.02 -1.81 3.69
N ILE A 46 12.87 -1.29 4.12
CA ILE A 46 12.42 0.04 3.67
C ILE A 46 13.13 1.10 4.51
N PRO A 47 13.87 2.05 3.90
CA PRO A 47 14.58 3.08 4.64
C PRO A 47 13.63 3.91 5.51
N LYS A 48 14.03 4.13 6.78
CA LYS A 48 13.24 4.92 7.72
C LYS A 48 13.02 6.34 7.22
N GLU A 49 14.01 6.92 6.56
CA GLU A 49 13.96 8.28 6.00
C GLU A 49 12.89 8.39 4.92
N LEU A 50 12.65 7.34 4.13
CA LEU A 50 11.59 7.32 3.13
C LEU A 50 10.20 7.28 3.78
N ILE A 51 10.03 6.45 4.82
CA ILE A 51 8.78 6.38 5.59
C ILE A 51 8.48 7.73 6.25
N ASP A 52 9.47 8.34 6.89
CA ASP A 52 9.33 9.63 7.55
C ASP A 52 9.02 10.75 6.54
N LYS A 53 9.67 10.73 5.36
CA LYS A 53 9.42 11.67 4.27
C LYS A 53 7.98 11.57 3.76
N VAL A 54 7.51 10.36 3.44
CA VAL A 54 6.13 10.15 2.99
C VAL A 54 5.16 10.58 4.07
N SER A 55 5.34 10.15 5.32
CA SER A 55 4.46 10.54 6.43
C SER A 55 4.38 12.05 6.62
N GLY A 56 5.50 12.75 6.54
CA GLY A 56 5.55 14.21 6.63
C GLY A 56 4.80 14.90 5.47
N LEU A 57 5.00 14.43 4.24
CA LEU A 57 4.32 14.95 3.05
C LEU A 57 2.82 14.65 3.05
N THR A 58 2.41 13.46 3.52
CA THR A 58 1.00 13.09 3.72
C THR A 58 0.31 14.05 4.69
N ARG A 59 0.94 14.37 5.83
CA ARG A 59 0.38 15.33 6.79
C ARG A 59 0.23 16.71 6.17
N GLN A 60 1.27 17.21 5.50
CA GLN A 60 1.22 18.49 4.81
C GLN A 60 0.10 18.54 3.76
N PHE A 61 -0.10 17.46 2.99
CA PHE A 61 -1.20 17.37 2.03
C PHE A 61 -2.57 17.49 2.70
N PHE A 62 -2.81 16.74 3.78
CA PHE A 62 -4.12 16.74 4.45
C PHE A 62 -4.40 18.02 5.25
N ASP A 63 -3.34 18.75 5.66
CA ASP A 63 -3.42 20.08 6.27
C ASP A 63 -3.78 21.19 5.25
N LEU A 64 -3.74 20.91 3.93
CA LEU A 64 -4.14 21.87 2.90
C LEU A 64 -5.64 22.21 2.97
N PRO A 65 -6.04 23.42 2.52
CA PRO A 65 -7.44 23.74 2.32
C PRO A 65 -8.14 22.72 1.43
N LEU A 66 -9.40 22.38 1.73
CA LEU A 66 -10.19 21.43 0.95
C LEU A 66 -10.20 21.74 -0.55
N ALA A 67 -10.24 23.03 -0.92
CA ALA A 67 -10.20 23.46 -2.32
C ALA A 67 -8.91 23.06 -3.04
N GLU A 68 -7.78 23.00 -2.35
CA GLU A 68 -6.52 22.52 -2.90
C GLU A 68 -6.50 20.99 -3.01
N LYS A 69 -6.98 20.28 -1.98
CA LYS A 69 -7.10 18.81 -2.00
C LYS A 69 -8.02 18.32 -3.13
N ARG A 70 -9.12 19.03 -3.37
CA ARG A 70 -10.08 18.71 -4.45
C ARG A 70 -9.56 18.94 -5.87
N LYS A 71 -8.42 19.62 -6.06
CA LYS A 71 -7.79 19.71 -7.39
C LYS A 71 -7.25 18.37 -7.88
N VAL A 72 -7.11 17.41 -6.99
CA VAL A 72 -6.60 16.08 -7.26
C VAL A 72 -7.61 14.99 -6.89
N ASP A 73 -8.90 15.31 -6.95
CA ASP A 73 -10.00 14.34 -6.77
C ASP A 73 -9.85 13.14 -7.70
N ARG A 74 -10.46 12.03 -7.29
CA ARG A 74 -10.61 10.85 -8.15
C ARG A 74 -11.21 11.22 -9.51
N PRO A 75 -10.56 10.88 -10.63
CA PRO A 75 -11.09 11.23 -11.95
C PRO A 75 -12.42 10.55 -12.26
N SER A 76 -12.66 9.37 -11.69
CA SER A 76 -13.91 8.62 -11.83
C SER A 76 -14.07 7.57 -10.70
N PRO A 77 -15.28 7.02 -10.49
CA PRO A 77 -15.51 5.98 -9.48
C PRO A 77 -14.65 4.73 -9.68
N GLU A 78 -14.40 4.31 -10.92
CA GLU A 78 -13.55 3.16 -11.22
C GLU A 78 -12.04 3.45 -11.09
N MET A 79 -11.63 4.72 -11.13
CA MET A 79 -10.24 5.13 -10.93
C MET A 79 -9.94 5.42 -9.46
N VAL A 80 -9.31 4.47 -8.78
CA VAL A 80 -8.86 4.63 -7.39
C VAL A 80 -7.50 5.35 -7.37
N ARG A 81 -7.49 6.63 -7.77
CA ARG A 81 -6.32 7.52 -7.89
C ARG A 81 -6.65 8.91 -7.39
N GLY A 82 -5.77 9.54 -6.63
CA GLY A 82 -5.99 10.89 -6.10
C GLY A 82 -6.77 10.89 -4.78
N TYR A 83 -7.35 12.04 -4.47
CA TYR A 83 -8.01 12.35 -3.20
C TYR A 83 -9.47 11.84 -3.15
N SER A 84 -9.90 11.42 -1.96
CA SER A 84 -11.30 11.17 -1.61
C SER A 84 -11.59 11.83 -0.27
N ALA A 85 -12.63 12.65 -0.23
CA ALA A 85 -13.00 13.39 0.96
C ALA A 85 -13.74 12.52 1.98
N ILE A 86 -13.94 13.09 3.17
CA ILE A 86 -14.70 12.46 4.25
C ILE A 86 -16.08 12.02 3.75
N ALA A 87 -16.46 10.79 4.08
CA ALA A 87 -17.70 10.13 3.72
C ALA A 87 -17.89 9.84 2.20
N GLU A 88 -16.87 10.02 1.36
CA GLU A 88 -16.93 9.64 -0.07
C GLU A 88 -16.59 8.14 -0.29
N GLU A 89 -16.03 7.46 0.71
CA GLU A 89 -15.84 6.00 0.72
C GLU A 89 -16.66 5.36 1.85
N SER A 90 -17.24 4.17 1.60
CA SER A 90 -17.82 3.31 2.64
C SER A 90 -17.52 1.85 2.36
N LEU A 91 -17.05 1.12 3.36
CA LEU A 91 -16.93 -0.34 3.29
C LEU A 91 -18.29 -1.02 3.11
N SER A 92 -19.38 -0.39 3.56
CA SER A 92 -20.74 -0.93 3.42
C SER A 92 -21.24 -0.95 1.98
N TYR A 93 -20.65 -0.14 1.07
CA TYR A 93 -21.01 -0.18 -0.35
C TYR A 93 -20.64 -1.50 -1.02
N SER A 94 -19.60 -2.18 -0.55
CA SER A 94 -19.26 -3.54 -1.02
C SER A 94 -20.21 -4.63 -0.52
N LEU A 95 -21.09 -4.30 0.43
CA LEU A 95 -22.08 -5.21 1.02
C LEU A 95 -23.53 -4.82 0.64
N GLU A 96 -23.71 -3.84 -0.25
CA GLU A 96 -25.02 -3.26 -0.62
C GLU A 96 -25.84 -2.72 0.57
N GLU A 97 -25.18 -2.45 1.71
CA GLU A 97 -25.83 -1.93 2.91
C GLU A 97 -25.64 -0.41 3.01
N SER A 98 -26.73 0.31 3.31
CA SER A 98 -26.69 1.75 3.57
C SER A 98 -26.12 2.00 4.97
N ALA A 99 -24.85 2.39 5.04
CA ALA A 99 -24.21 2.88 6.25
C ALA A 99 -23.65 4.30 6.03
N PRO A 100 -23.47 5.10 7.10
CA PRO A 100 -22.76 6.37 7.01
C PRO A 100 -21.36 6.15 6.42
N GLY A 101 -20.93 7.02 5.51
CA GLY A 101 -19.59 6.94 4.92
C GLY A 101 -18.49 7.03 5.97
N ASP A 102 -17.33 6.46 5.64
CA ASP A 102 -16.17 6.43 6.53
C ASP A 102 -15.75 7.85 6.90
N LEU A 103 -15.53 8.12 8.19
CA LEU A 103 -15.02 9.40 8.69
C LEU A 103 -13.51 9.52 8.48
N LYS A 104 -13.08 9.33 7.23
CA LYS A 104 -11.69 9.42 6.79
C LYS A 104 -11.64 10.17 5.46
N GLU A 105 -10.55 10.89 5.25
CA GLU A 105 -10.11 11.25 3.91
C GLU A 105 -8.97 10.31 3.47
N SER A 106 -8.81 10.11 2.17
CA SER A 106 -7.78 9.23 1.62
C SER A 106 -7.11 9.86 0.39
N PHE A 107 -5.88 9.42 0.14
CA PHE A 107 -5.15 9.74 -1.08
C PHE A 107 -4.56 8.44 -1.63
N SER A 108 -5.01 8.04 -2.82
CA SER A 108 -4.71 6.75 -3.42
C SER A 108 -3.76 6.89 -4.60
N ILE A 109 -2.80 5.97 -4.69
CA ILE A 109 -1.90 5.85 -5.83
C ILE A 109 -1.83 4.39 -6.29
N GLY A 110 -1.45 4.19 -7.54
CA GLY A 110 -1.07 2.90 -8.09
C GLY A 110 0.29 2.96 -8.79
N PRO A 111 0.61 1.94 -9.60
CA PRO A 111 1.89 1.85 -10.31
C PRO A 111 2.16 3.08 -11.17
N SER A 112 3.38 3.61 -11.09
CA SER A 112 3.80 4.76 -11.92
C SER A 112 4.62 4.36 -13.14
N ASN A 113 5.33 3.23 -13.07
CA ASN A 113 6.16 2.73 -14.17
C ASN A 113 5.40 1.66 -14.96
N VAL A 114 4.29 2.04 -15.57
CA VAL A 114 3.46 1.14 -16.37
C VAL A 114 4.11 0.94 -17.75
N PRO A 115 4.47 -0.30 -18.15
CA PRO A 115 5.06 -0.55 -19.46
C PRO A 115 4.12 -0.18 -20.61
N ASN A 116 4.69 0.20 -21.75
CA ASN A 116 3.92 0.50 -22.96
C ASN A 116 3.64 -0.78 -23.76
N GLU A 117 2.95 -1.73 -23.14
CA GLU A 117 2.57 -3.02 -23.73
C GLU A 117 1.05 -3.19 -23.65
N ASP A 118 0.46 -3.88 -24.62
CA ASP A 118 -1.01 -4.01 -24.76
C ASP A 118 -1.70 -4.48 -23.48
N TYR A 119 -1.08 -5.41 -22.74
CA TYR A 119 -1.56 -5.92 -21.46
C TYR A 119 -1.96 -4.81 -20.46
N TYR A 120 -1.26 -3.68 -20.45
CA TYR A 120 -1.50 -2.60 -19.48
C TYR A 120 -2.51 -1.55 -19.94
N HIS A 121 -2.84 -1.53 -21.23
CA HIS A 121 -3.63 -0.45 -21.86
C HIS A 121 -4.87 -0.94 -22.59
N ASN A 122 -5.07 -2.26 -22.69
CA ASN A 122 -6.24 -2.83 -23.34
C ASN A 122 -7.51 -2.70 -22.46
N ALA A 123 -8.66 -3.06 -23.02
CA ALA A 123 -9.95 -2.93 -22.33
C ALA A 123 -10.06 -3.81 -21.07
N GLU A 124 -9.36 -4.95 -21.02
CA GLU A 124 -9.37 -5.88 -19.88
C GLU A 124 -8.57 -5.33 -18.70
N ALA A 125 -7.54 -4.52 -18.98
CA ALA A 125 -6.75 -3.82 -17.98
C ALA A 125 -7.57 -2.77 -17.19
N GLY A 126 -8.67 -2.28 -17.78
CA GLY A 126 -9.57 -1.32 -17.15
C GLY A 126 -8.83 -0.10 -16.60
N SER A 127 -9.17 0.29 -15.36
CA SER A 127 -8.54 1.40 -14.65
C SER A 127 -7.33 1.00 -13.79
N HIS A 128 -6.91 -0.28 -13.81
CA HIS A 128 -5.89 -0.79 -12.90
C HIS A 128 -4.53 -0.09 -13.07
N PHE A 129 -4.21 0.34 -14.30
CA PHE A 129 -2.97 1.06 -14.63
C PHE A 129 -3.21 2.52 -15.00
N ALA A 130 -4.37 3.08 -14.63
CA ALA A 130 -4.65 4.49 -14.87
C ALA A 130 -3.58 5.40 -14.22
N PRO A 131 -3.20 6.50 -14.89
CA PRO A 131 -2.22 7.45 -14.35
C PRO A 131 -2.62 7.98 -12.97
N ASN A 132 -1.61 8.16 -12.11
CA ASN A 132 -1.80 8.82 -10.82
C ASN A 132 -2.12 10.31 -11.00
N VAL A 133 -2.95 10.85 -10.09
CA VAL A 133 -3.26 12.28 -10.00
C VAL A 133 -2.44 12.87 -8.86
N TRP A 134 -1.65 13.91 -9.12
CA TRP A 134 -0.68 14.45 -8.16
C TRP A 134 -0.98 15.92 -7.85
N PRO A 135 -0.72 16.38 -6.61
CA PRO A 135 -0.73 17.82 -6.33
C PRO A 135 0.35 18.52 -7.17
N ALA A 136 0.16 19.80 -7.42
CA ALA A 136 1.13 20.59 -8.17
C ALA A 136 2.48 20.61 -7.43
N GLU A 137 3.57 20.44 -8.16
CA GLU A 137 4.93 20.42 -7.57
C GLU A 137 5.25 21.71 -6.81
N ALA A 138 4.76 22.86 -7.29
CA ALA A 138 4.93 24.14 -6.60
C ALA A 138 4.17 24.23 -5.27
N LEU A 139 3.11 23.44 -5.09
CA LEU A 139 2.30 23.42 -3.87
C LEU A 139 2.87 22.45 -2.85
N LEU A 140 3.33 21.28 -3.29
CA LEU A 140 3.84 20.23 -2.41
C LEU A 140 5.07 19.55 -3.02
N PRO A 141 6.24 20.21 -2.97
CA PRO A 141 7.45 19.74 -3.64
C PRO A 141 7.89 18.35 -3.16
N GLY A 142 8.24 17.48 -4.09
CA GLY A 142 8.74 16.13 -3.79
C GLY A 142 7.65 15.13 -3.36
N PHE A 143 6.36 15.51 -3.38
CA PHE A 143 5.25 14.64 -2.99
C PHE A 143 5.16 13.42 -3.91
N LYS A 144 5.15 13.67 -5.23
CA LYS A 144 5.08 12.63 -6.25
C LYS A 144 6.25 11.67 -6.13
N GLU A 145 7.47 12.19 -6.08
CA GLU A 145 8.71 11.40 -6.05
C GLU A 145 8.77 10.51 -4.79
N ALA A 146 8.39 11.06 -3.63
CA ALA A 146 8.38 10.29 -2.38
C ALA A 146 7.36 9.14 -2.41
N TYR A 147 6.14 9.42 -2.89
CA TYR A 147 5.09 8.41 -3.01
C TYR A 147 5.43 7.33 -4.03
N GLN A 148 6.05 7.69 -5.16
CA GLN A 148 6.52 6.74 -6.16
C GLN A 148 7.60 5.81 -5.60
N ALA A 149 8.63 6.38 -4.97
CA ALA A 149 9.70 5.59 -4.35
C ALA A 149 9.16 4.66 -3.24
N TYR A 150 8.20 5.13 -2.44
CA TYR A 150 7.59 4.32 -1.40
C TYR A 150 6.69 3.20 -1.96
N PHE A 151 5.95 3.47 -3.04
CA PHE A 151 5.16 2.45 -3.72
C PHE A 151 6.05 1.32 -4.28
N GLU A 152 7.18 1.67 -4.89
CA GLU A 152 8.17 0.69 -5.39
C GLU A 152 8.74 -0.14 -4.23
N ALA A 153 9.23 0.49 -3.16
CA ALA A 153 9.77 -0.20 -2.00
C ALA A 153 8.74 -1.16 -1.35
N MET A 154 7.49 -0.72 -1.22
CA MET A 154 6.40 -1.57 -0.72
C MET A 154 6.06 -2.72 -1.68
N SER A 155 6.17 -2.50 -3.00
CA SER A 155 5.93 -3.54 -4.01
C SER A 155 7.01 -4.63 -3.97
N GLU A 156 8.28 -4.26 -3.78
CA GLU A 156 9.38 -5.20 -3.60
C GLU A 156 9.24 -6.02 -2.30
N LEU A 157 8.82 -5.37 -1.22
CA LEU A 157 8.51 -6.02 0.04
C LEU A 157 7.33 -7.00 -0.10
N ALA A 158 6.26 -6.59 -0.79
CA ALA A 158 5.11 -7.46 -1.06
C ALA A 158 5.52 -8.72 -1.84
N GLN A 159 6.37 -8.59 -2.86
CA GLN A 159 6.92 -9.74 -3.58
C GLN A 159 7.74 -10.67 -2.67
N SER A 160 8.52 -10.11 -1.74
CA SER A 160 9.27 -10.90 -0.76
C SER A 160 8.35 -11.66 0.20
N LEU A 161 7.26 -11.03 0.65
CA LEU A 161 6.24 -11.70 1.46
C LEU A 161 5.51 -12.81 0.67
N MET A 162 5.20 -12.59 -0.62
CA MET A 162 4.63 -13.64 -1.48
C MET A 162 5.55 -14.86 -1.59
N ARG A 163 6.88 -14.64 -1.70
CA ARG A 163 7.87 -15.73 -1.70
C ARG A 163 7.90 -16.46 -0.35
N LEU A 164 7.76 -15.76 0.77
CA LEU A 164 7.65 -16.36 2.10
C LEU A 164 6.37 -17.21 2.23
N PHE A 165 5.23 -16.70 1.76
CA PHE A 165 3.97 -17.45 1.74
C PHE A 165 4.08 -18.73 0.91
N ALA A 166 4.72 -18.67 -0.26
CA ALA A 166 4.93 -19.83 -1.12
C ALA A 166 5.82 -20.92 -0.48
N LEU A 167 6.67 -20.56 0.48
CA LEU A 167 7.51 -21.51 1.22
C LEU A 167 6.82 -22.09 2.46
N GLY A 168 5.69 -21.50 2.88
CA GLY A 168 4.86 -22.02 3.96
C GLY A 168 4.32 -23.39 3.58
N LYS A 169 4.69 -24.43 4.34
CA LYS A 169 4.09 -25.76 4.17
C LYS A 169 2.69 -25.78 4.79
N VAL A 170 1.71 -26.22 4.01
CA VAL A 170 0.32 -26.43 4.47
C VAL A 170 0.28 -27.63 5.41
#